data_AF-A0A7Y2TR21-F1
#
_entry.id   AF-A0A7Y2TR21-F1
#
_cell.length_a   1.000
_cell.length_b   1.000
_cell.length_c   1.000
_cell.angle_alpha   90.00
_cell.angle_beta   90.00
_cell.angle_gamma   90.00
#
_symmetry.space_group_name_H-M   'P 1'
#
loop_
_entity.id
_entity.type
_entity.pdbx_description
1 polymer ?
#
loop_
_entity_poly.entity_id
_entity_poly.type
_entity_poly.pdbx_seq_one_letter_code
_entity_poly.pdbx_strand_id
1 'polypeptide(L)'
;EEAIAYFPTPLRERFQPFMSEHRLSREIIATQVTNSLANRMGASFALRMNEDTGASPGEVARAYSIAREVFDARGFWRRIEALDNKVSSELQLQAMLAMWRLLRQATRWLLNLEGRRLDIRQMVDRLAPGLKLVARAIRRDLPAEEVESLHQQMQPYTEGGFPAALAEQTAMLDRLFPALDVVETAARRRTDVTRVARVFFGLADRLELAWLRRQVEGLVVIGRWHALSRAGLRDELFSQHNRLVECVLRSAGRKRDPVGAWLAENEAQVRELTKMLTNMKDHGEMDYATLSVAVRALGELGAEPRP
;
A
#
# COMPACT_ATOMS: atom_id res chain seq x y z
N GLU A 1 9.39 2.36 23.00
CA GLU A 1 7.91 2.31 23.17
C GLU A 1 7.40 0.92 23.51
N GLU A 2 7.74 -0.10 22.72
CA GLU A 2 7.26 -1.50 22.96
C GLU A 2 7.53 -2.02 24.38
N ALA A 3 8.74 -1.87 24.91
CA ALA A 3 9.07 -2.29 26.27
C ALA A 3 8.23 -1.55 27.33
N ILE A 4 7.99 -0.25 27.12
CA ILE A 4 7.26 0.58 28.08
C ILE A 4 5.79 0.15 28.11
N ALA A 5 5.17 -0.06 26.94
CA ALA A 5 3.77 -0.45 26.81
C ALA A 5 3.43 -1.78 27.51
N TYR A 6 4.42 -2.66 27.70
CA TYR A 6 4.26 -3.91 28.45
C TYR A 6 3.96 -3.70 29.94
N PHE A 7 4.58 -2.70 30.57
CA PHE A 7 4.43 -2.47 32.00
C PHE A 7 3.07 -1.84 32.33
N PRO A 8 2.44 -2.20 33.48
CA PRO A 8 1.22 -1.57 33.97
C PRO A 8 1.33 -0.04 34.09
N THR A 9 0.22 0.68 33.89
CA THR A 9 0.16 2.15 33.94
C THR A 9 0.83 2.76 35.17
N PRO A 10 0.60 2.28 36.41
CA PRO A 10 1.23 2.87 37.60
C PRO A 10 2.76 2.81 37.59
N LEU A 11 3.34 1.77 36.97
CA LEU A 11 4.79 1.67 36.81
C LEU A 11 5.30 2.60 35.72
N ARG A 12 4.56 2.73 34.61
CA ARG A 12 4.93 3.63 33.51
C ARG A 12 5.00 5.07 33.98
N GLU A 13 4.00 5.54 34.71
CA GLU A 13 3.94 6.94 35.18
C GLU A 13 5.09 7.29 36.14
N ARG A 14 5.51 6.33 36.98
CA ARG A 14 6.47 6.59 38.07
C ARG A 14 7.92 6.23 37.71
N PHE A 15 8.13 5.27 36.83
CA PHE A 15 9.44 4.65 36.60
C PHE A 15 9.82 4.52 35.11
N GLN A 16 9.14 5.23 34.20
CA GLN A 16 9.44 5.19 32.76
C GLN A 16 10.95 5.25 32.42
N PRO A 17 11.78 6.14 33.04
CA PRO A 17 13.18 6.26 32.65
C PRO A 17 13.99 4.97 32.87
N PHE A 18 13.62 4.17 33.88
CA PHE A 18 14.31 2.93 34.23
C PHE A 18 13.87 1.73 33.36
N MET A 19 12.75 1.84 32.65
CA MET A 19 12.21 0.72 31.87
C MET A 19 13.07 0.34 30.66
N SER A 20 13.76 1.31 30.06
CA SER A 20 14.71 1.04 28.97
C SER A 20 15.95 0.27 29.44
N GLU A 21 16.32 0.44 30.71
CA GLU A 21 17.47 -0.23 31.35
C GLU A 21 17.10 -1.58 31.97
N HIS A 22 15.83 -1.97 31.90
CA HIS A 22 15.37 -3.25 32.42
C HIS A 22 16.17 -4.40 31.80
N ARG A 23 16.67 -5.32 32.63
CA ARG A 23 17.53 -6.44 32.18
C ARG A 23 16.90 -7.29 31.07
N LEU A 24 15.57 -7.42 31.07
CA LEU A 24 14.80 -8.15 30.05
C LEU A 24 14.18 -7.24 28.97
N SER A 25 14.62 -5.99 28.84
CA SER A 25 14.04 -5.02 27.90
C SER A 25 14.02 -5.57 26.47
N ARG A 26 15.09 -6.25 26.04
CA ARG A 26 15.20 -6.84 24.70
C ARG A 26 14.21 -7.99 24.49
N GLU A 27 14.12 -8.89 25.47
CA GLU A 27 13.25 -10.06 25.46
C GLU A 27 11.78 -9.63 25.46
N ILE A 28 11.41 -8.66 26.31
CA ILE A 28 10.07 -8.09 26.38
C ILE A 28 9.70 -7.49 25.02
N ILE A 29 10.58 -6.70 24.40
CA ILE A 29 10.33 -6.13 23.06
C ILE A 29 10.12 -7.24 22.04
N ALA A 30 10.99 -8.25 22.01
CA ALA A 30 10.87 -9.36 21.07
C ALA A 30 9.54 -10.11 21.23
N THR A 31 9.12 -10.38 22.47
CA THR A 31 7.82 -11.01 22.78
C THR A 31 6.64 -10.13 22.36
N GLN A 32 6.67 -8.84 22.66
CA GLN A 32 5.60 -7.90 22.28
C GLN A 32 5.46 -7.78 20.76
N VAL A 33 6.58 -7.66 20.04
CA VAL A 33 6.58 -7.59 18.57
C VAL A 33 6.06 -8.90 17.98
N THR A 34 6.50 -10.04 18.51
CA THR A 34 6.06 -11.37 18.05
C THR A 34 4.56 -11.56 18.27
N ASN A 35 4.05 -11.23 19.47
CA ASN A 35 2.63 -11.32 19.78
C ASN A 35 1.81 -10.38 18.90
N SER A 36 2.27 -9.14 18.69
CA SER A 36 1.61 -8.19 17.80
C SER A 36 1.52 -8.74 16.39
N LEU A 37 2.61 -9.29 15.85
CA LEU A 37 2.66 -9.86 14.51
C LEU A 37 1.75 -11.09 14.40
N ALA A 38 1.84 -12.05 15.33
CA ALA A 38 1.04 -13.27 15.29
C ALA A 38 -0.46 -12.98 15.48
N ASN A 39 -0.84 -12.14 16.44
CA ASN A 39 -2.23 -11.84 16.72
C ASN A 39 -2.90 -11.02 15.62
N ARG A 40 -2.16 -10.11 14.97
CA ARG A 40 -2.73 -9.23 13.93
C ARG A 40 -2.59 -9.81 12.53
N MET A 41 -1.49 -10.49 12.22
CA MET A 41 -1.22 -10.99 10.87
C MET A 41 -1.43 -12.51 10.71
N GLY A 42 -1.51 -13.24 11.81
CA GLY A 42 -1.63 -14.70 11.85
C GLY A 42 -0.29 -15.41 12.00
N ALA A 43 -0.32 -16.62 12.58
CA ALA A 43 0.89 -17.41 12.89
C ALA A 43 1.74 -17.77 11.65
N SER A 44 1.12 -17.91 10.48
CA SER A 44 1.80 -18.25 9.23
C SER A 44 2.40 -17.05 8.49
N PHE A 45 2.19 -15.82 8.97
CA PHE A 45 2.56 -14.61 8.24
C PHE A 45 4.07 -14.50 7.98
N ALA A 46 4.89 -14.73 9.01
CA ALA A 46 6.35 -14.66 8.88
C ALA A 46 6.90 -15.70 7.91
N LEU A 47 6.36 -16.92 7.96
CA LEU A 47 6.73 -18.00 7.03
C LEU A 47 6.35 -17.63 5.59
N ARG A 48 5.12 -17.16 5.36
CA ARG A 48 4.69 -16.74 4.01
C ARG A 48 5.52 -15.59 3.46
N MET A 49 5.84 -14.59 4.28
CA MET A 49 6.72 -13.49 3.84
C MET A 49 8.12 -13.99 3.51
N ASN A 50 8.66 -14.95 4.27
CA ASN A 50 9.92 -15.60 3.95
C ASN A 50 9.85 -16.36 2.61
N GLU A 51 8.80 -17.16 2.39
CA GLU A 51 8.60 -17.87 1.13
C GLU A 51 8.45 -16.92 -0.07
N ASP A 52 7.76 -15.80 0.12
CA ASP A 52 7.48 -14.86 -0.96
C ASP A 52 8.64 -13.89 -1.26
N THR A 53 9.58 -13.67 -0.33
CA THR A 53 10.65 -12.64 -0.45
C THR A 53 12.07 -13.11 -0.11
N GLY A 54 12.22 -14.29 0.49
CA GLY A 54 13.47 -14.78 1.07
C GLY A 54 13.89 -14.10 2.39
N ALA A 55 13.10 -13.15 2.91
CA ALA A 55 13.47 -12.38 4.09
C ALA A 55 13.43 -13.21 5.38
N SER A 56 14.38 -12.97 6.29
CA SER A 56 14.42 -13.61 7.61
C SER A 56 13.25 -13.17 8.51
N PRO A 57 12.85 -13.96 9.53
CA PRO A 57 11.79 -13.57 10.47
C PRO A 57 12.05 -12.20 11.15
N GLY A 58 13.31 -11.88 11.42
CA GLY A 58 13.69 -10.58 11.99
C GLY A 58 13.53 -9.41 11.01
N GLU A 59 13.76 -9.61 9.71
CA GLU A 59 13.45 -8.61 8.68
C GLU A 59 11.94 -8.43 8.53
N VAL A 60 11.17 -9.52 8.52
CA VAL A 60 9.71 -9.47 8.46
C VAL A 60 9.14 -8.71 9.67
N ALA A 61 9.63 -8.99 10.88
CA ALA A 61 9.20 -8.29 12.08
C ALA A 61 9.49 -6.77 12.02
N ARG A 62 10.65 -6.36 11.49
CA ARG A 62 10.99 -4.94 11.28
C ARG A 62 10.10 -4.29 10.23
N ALA A 63 9.93 -4.92 9.08
CA ALA A 63 9.08 -4.42 8.00
C ALA A 63 7.62 -4.28 8.43
N TYR A 64 7.08 -5.29 9.15
CA TYR A 64 5.76 -5.22 9.75
C TYR A 64 5.65 -4.07 10.77
N SER A 65 6.66 -3.90 11.63
CA SER A 65 6.67 -2.82 12.61
C SER A 65 6.65 -1.45 11.94
N ILE A 66 7.46 -1.25 10.88
CA ILE A 66 7.44 -0.03 10.08
C ILE A 66 6.05 0.19 9.48
N ALA A 67 5.50 -0.79 8.78
CA ALA A 67 4.18 -0.67 8.16
C ALA A 67 3.08 -0.33 9.19
N ARG A 68 3.09 -1.00 10.35
CA ARG A 68 2.14 -0.79 11.43
C ARG A 68 2.17 0.64 11.96
N GLU A 69 3.37 1.20 12.16
CA GLU A 69 3.53 2.58 12.64
C GLU A 69 3.20 3.61 11.55
N VAL A 70 3.68 3.39 10.32
CA VAL A 70 3.48 4.28 9.17
C VAL A 70 2.00 4.50 8.85
N PHE A 71 1.16 3.47 9.00
CA PHE A 71 -0.29 3.54 8.75
C PHE A 71 -1.15 3.76 10.01
N ASP A 72 -0.54 4.01 11.18
CA ASP A 72 -1.24 4.12 12.47
C ASP A 72 -2.24 2.98 12.71
N ALA A 73 -1.79 1.74 12.46
CA ALA A 73 -2.67 0.58 12.56
C ALA A 73 -3.17 0.36 14.00
N ARG A 74 -2.37 0.74 15.00
CA ARG A 74 -2.76 0.70 16.42
C ARG A 74 -3.90 1.66 16.72
N GLY A 75 -3.81 2.90 16.26
CA GLY A 75 -4.88 3.89 16.42
C GLY A 75 -6.17 3.43 15.74
N PHE A 76 -6.05 2.86 14.55
CA PHE A 76 -7.18 2.29 13.80
C PHE A 76 -7.84 1.13 14.54
N TRP A 77 -7.08 0.12 14.99
CA TRP A 77 -7.63 -1.03 15.71
C TRP A 77 -8.35 -0.63 16.99
N ARG A 78 -7.77 0.26 17.81
CA ARG A 78 -8.45 0.75 19.03
C ARG A 78 -9.79 1.40 18.73
N ARG A 79 -9.92 2.11 17.60
CA ARG A 79 -11.18 2.75 17.20
C ARG A 79 -12.22 1.74 16.74
N ILE A 80 -11.80 0.65 16.08
CA ILE A 80 -12.70 -0.47 15.75
C ILE A 80 -13.15 -1.20 17.02
N GLU A 81 -12.21 -1.55 17.91
CA GLU A 81 -12.47 -2.28 19.16
C GLU A 81 -13.37 -1.46 20.11
N ALA A 82 -13.31 -0.12 20.05
CA ALA A 82 -14.24 0.74 20.80
C ALA A 82 -15.71 0.63 20.34
N LEU A 83 -15.96 0.00 19.19
CA LEU A 83 -17.29 -0.31 18.64
C LEU A 83 -17.77 -1.72 19.02
N ASP A 84 -17.03 -2.46 19.83
CA ASP A 84 -17.43 -3.81 20.27
C ASP A 84 -18.81 -3.77 20.94
N ASN A 85 -19.68 -4.69 20.50
CA ASN A 85 -21.09 -4.76 20.90
C ASN A 85 -21.95 -3.54 20.53
N LYS A 86 -21.46 -2.63 19.68
CA LYS A 86 -22.21 -1.45 19.18
C LYS A 86 -22.53 -1.52 17.69
N VAL A 87 -21.71 -2.21 16.91
CA VAL A 87 -21.88 -2.42 15.46
C VAL A 87 -21.76 -3.90 15.13
N SER A 88 -22.15 -4.30 13.91
CA SER A 88 -22.01 -5.69 13.47
C SER A 88 -20.56 -6.16 13.54
N SER A 89 -20.33 -7.34 14.12
CA SER A 89 -19.01 -7.98 14.16
C SER A 89 -18.48 -8.27 12.76
N GLU A 90 -19.36 -8.48 11.78
CA GLU A 90 -18.99 -8.65 10.38
C GLU A 90 -18.34 -7.38 9.81
N LEU A 91 -18.92 -6.20 10.08
CA LEU A 91 -18.37 -4.92 9.63
C LEU A 91 -17.03 -4.60 10.33
N GLN A 92 -16.89 -4.92 11.61
CA GLN A 92 -15.61 -4.81 12.31
C GLN A 92 -14.55 -5.72 11.66
N LEU A 93 -14.91 -6.97 11.38
CA LEU A 93 -14.01 -7.93 10.73
C LEU A 93 -13.59 -7.46 9.35
N GLN A 94 -14.52 -6.95 8.53
CA GLN A 94 -14.21 -6.39 7.20
C GLN A 94 -13.22 -5.22 7.30
N ALA A 95 -13.40 -4.31 8.25
CA ALA A 95 -12.48 -3.19 8.47
C ALA A 95 -11.10 -3.66 8.97
N MET A 96 -11.06 -4.65 9.87
CA MET A 96 -9.80 -5.28 10.31
C MET A 96 -9.07 -5.96 9.15
N LEU A 97 -9.79 -6.65 8.26
CA LEU A 97 -9.23 -7.30 7.07
C LEU A 97 -8.71 -6.29 6.05
N ALA A 98 -9.34 -5.12 5.92
CA ALA A 98 -8.82 -4.03 5.09
C ALA A 98 -7.44 -3.56 5.57
N MET A 99 -7.29 -3.31 6.89
CA MET A 99 -5.98 -2.98 7.46
C MET A 99 -4.99 -4.14 7.33
N TRP A 100 -5.42 -5.38 7.51
CA TRP A 100 -4.57 -6.56 7.30
C TRP A 100 -4.02 -6.65 5.88
N ARG A 101 -4.86 -6.41 4.85
CA ARG A 101 -4.41 -6.40 3.44
C ARG A 101 -3.36 -5.31 3.21
N LEU A 102 -3.62 -4.09 3.70
CA LEU A 102 -2.68 -2.97 3.59
C LEU A 102 -1.34 -3.30 4.26
N LEU A 103 -1.36 -3.79 5.51
CA LEU A 103 -0.13 -4.13 6.23
C LEU A 103 0.63 -5.28 5.58
N ARG A 104 -0.06 -6.28 5.04
CA ARG A 104 0.58 -7.36 4.29
C ARG A 104 1.30 -6.83 3.04
N GLN A 105 0.63 -5.99 2.25
CA GLN A 105 1.22 -5.42 1.04
C GLN A 105 2.38 -4.48 1.38
N ALA A 106 2.21 -3.60 2.36
CA ALA A 106 3.25 -2.68 2.81
C ALA A 106 4.47 -3.40 3.39
N THR A 107 4.27 -4.47 4.16
CA THR A 107 5.37 -5.30 4.69
C THR A 107 6.15 -5.90 3.54
N ARG A 108 5.48 -6.52 2.56
CA ARG A 108 6.13 -7.10 1.38
C ARG A 108 6.88 -6.04 0.56
N TRP A 109 6.28 -4.87 0.35
CA TRP A 109 6.90 -3.75 -0.34
C TRP A 109 8.19 -3.31 0.35
N LEU A 110 8.18 -3.14 1.68
CA LEU A 110 9.37 -2.81 2.46
C LEU A 110 10.49 -3.85 2.34
N LEU A 111 10.12 -5.14 2.28
CA LEU A 111 11.09 -6.23 2.13
C LEU A 111 11.73 -6.27 0.74
N ASN A 112 11.02 -5.81 -0.28
CA ASN A 112 11.46 -5.77 -1.67
C ASN A 112 12.13 -4.44 -2.07
N LEU A 113 12.24 -3.46 -1.16
CA LEU A 113 12.96 -2.21 -1.42
C LEU A 113 14.44 -2.46 -1.74
N GLU A 114 14.91 -1.85 -2.82
CA GLU A 114 16.32 -1.88 -3.21
C GLU A 114 17.20 -1.19 -2.13
N GLY A 115 18.35 -1.80 -1.81
CA GLY A 115 19.29 -1.23 -0.84
C GLY A 115 18.80 -1.24 0.62
N ARG A 116 17.86 -2.14 0.96
CA ARG A 116 17.14 -2.16 2.24
C ARG A 116 18.02 -1.93 3.49
N ARG A 117 17.70 -0.87 4.23
CA ARG A 117 18.03 -0.72 5.65
C ARG A 117 16.72 -0.53 6.41
N LEU A 118 16.21 -1.61 6.99
CA LEU A 118 14.95 -1.62 7.75
C LEU A 118 15.13 -1.04 9.16
N ASP A 119 15.76 0.13 9.27
CA ASP A 119 15.76 0.91 10.50
C ASP A 119 14.36 1.47 10.71
N ILE A 120 13.71 1.04 11.80
CA ILE A 120 12.30 1.32 12.02
C ILE A 120 12.05 2.83 12.10
N ARG A 121 12.88 3.56 12.85
CA ARG A 121 12.69 4.98 13.08
C ARG A 121 12.92 5.78 11.81
N GLN A 122 14.02 5.53 11.11
CA GLN A 122 14.34 6.25 9.87
C GLN A 122 13.27 6.03 8.80
N MET A 123 12.76 4.80 8.67
CA MET A 123 11.71 4.49 7.71
C MET A 123 10.38 5.16 8.06
N VAL A 124 10.00 5.17 9.33
CA VAL A 124 8.79 5.87 9.81
C VAL A 124 8.91 7.38 9.58
N ASP A 125 10.03 7.98 9.98
CA ASP A 125 10.30 9.42 9.83
C ASP A 125 10.31 9.83 8.35
N ARG A 126 10.76 8.95 7.45
CA ARG A 126 10.77 9.17 6.00
C ARG A 126 9.38 9.03 5.37
N LEU A 127 8.63 7.99 5.71
CA LEU A 127 7.41 7.61 5.00
C LEU A 127 6.15 8.29 5.55
N ALA A 128 5.99 8.34 6.88
CA ALA A 128 4.74 8.77 7.51
C ALA A 128 4.32 10.22 7.17
N PRO A 129 5.23 11.23 7.14
CA PRO A 129 4.86 12.59 6.76
C PRO A 129 4.38 12.67 5.31
N GLY A 130 5.08 12.00 4.40
CA GLY A 130 4.75 11.94 2.98
C GLY A 130 3.38 11.29 2.74
N LEU A 131 3.09 10.16 3.40
CA LEU A 131 1.79 9.52 3.29
C LEU A 131 0.64 10.39 3.78
N LYS A 132 0.84 11.17 4.86
CA LYS A 132 -0.18 12.13 5.32
C LYS A 132 -0.47 13.20 4.26
N LEU A 133 0.56 13.67 3.56
CA LEU A 133 0.41 14.62 2.46
C LEU A 133 -0.31 13.99 1.26
N VAL A 134 0.08 12.77 0.87
CA VAL A 134 -0.57 12.05 -0.23
C VAL A 134 -2.03 11.72 0.10
N ALA A 135 -2.33 11.26 1.32
CA ALA A 135 -3.70 10.98 1.74
C ALA A 135 -4.60 12.23 1.71
N ARG A 136 -4.05 13.43 1.98
CA ARG A 136 -4.77 14.70 1.80
C ARG A 136 -4.94 15.06 0.33
N ALA A 137 -3.91 14.85 -0.48
CA ALA A 137 -3.96 15.12 -1.92
C ALA A 137 -4.97 14.22 -2.64
N ILE A 138 -4.97 12.91 -2.33
CA ILE A 138 -5.98 11.95 -2.82
C ILE A 138 -7.38 12.49 -2.49
N ARG A 139 -7.65 12.83 -1.22
CA ARG A 139 -8.98 13.35 -0.82
C ARG A 139 -9.43 14.61 -1.55
N ARG A 140 -8.50 15.50 -1.89
CA ARG A 140 -8.81 16.76 -2.56
C ARG A 140 -9.04 16.60 -4.06
N ASP A 141 -8.26 15.73 -4.71
CA ASP A 141 -8.11 15.69 -6.16
C ASP A 141 -8.58 14.33 -6.76
N LEU A 142 -9.45 13.59 -6.06
CA LEU A 142 -10.03 12.33 -6.55
C LEU A 142 -10.90 12.59 -7.80
N PRO A 143 -10.73 11.81 -8.88
CA PRO A 143 -11.67 11.80 -10.01
C PRO A 143 -13.09 11.45 -9.55
N ALA A 144 -14.11 11.97 -10.24
CA ALA A 144 -15.52 11.77 -9.86
C ALA A 144 -15.91 10.29 -9.71
N GLU A 145 -15.43 9.41 -10.61
CA GLU A 145 -15.65 7.97 -10.53
C GLU A 145 -15.05 7.34 -9.26
N GLU A 146 -13.87 7.81 -8.86
CA GLU A 146 -13.21 7.33 -7.64
C GLU A 146 -13.83 7.90 -6.37
N VAL A 147 -14.39 9.12 -6.42
CA VAL A 147 -15.22 9.67 -5.32
C VAL A 147 -16.46 8.81 -5.13
N GLU A 148 -17.15 8.47 -6.22
CA GLU A 148 -18.34 7.61 -6.17
C GLU A 148 -17.99 6.21 -5.65
N SER A 149 -16.90 5.61 -6.14
CA SER A 149 -16.41 4.33 -5.63
C SER A 149 -16.06 4.40 -4.14
N LEU A 150 -15.45 5.49 -3.68
CA LEU A 150 -15.14 5.69 -2.27
C LEU A 150 -16.43 5.79 -1.43
N HIS A 151 -17.43 6.54 -1.90
CA HIS A 151 -18.73 6.65 -1.23
C HIS A 151 -19.43 5.29 -1.12
N GLN A 152 -19.45 4.50 -2.19
CA GLN A 152 -20.01 3.16 -2.19
C GLN A 152 -19.30 2.23 -1.20
N GLN A 153 -17.97 2.34 -1.07
CA GLN A 153 -17.20 1.58 -0.08
C GLN A 153 -17.42 2.07 1.36
N MET A 154 -17.71 3.35 1.56
CA MET A 154 -17.98 3.95 2.88
C MET A 154 -19.40 3.67 3.38
N GLN A 155 -20.36 3.50 2.47
CA GLN A 155 -21.78 3.39 2.78
C GLN A 155 -22.10 2.27 3.78
N PRO A 156 -21.63 1.01 3.61
CA PRO A 156 -21.93 -0.06 4.56
C PRO A 156 -21.44 0.22 5.99
N TYR A 157 -20.28 0.87 6.12
CA TYR A 157 -19.74 1.23 7.43
C TYR A 157 -20.55 2.36 8.09
N THR A 158 -20.92 3.38 7.30
CA THR A 158 -21.68 4.53 7.80
C THR A 158 -23.08 4.12 8.24
N GLU A 159 -23.79 3.36 7.41
CA GLU A 159 -25.11 2.80 7.73
C GLU A 159 -25.03 1.80 8.90
N GLY A 160 -23.92 1.06 8.99
CA GLY A 160 -23.63 0.14 10.08
C GLY A 160 -23.18 0.78 11.40
N GLY A 161 -23.20 2.12 11.51
CA GLY A 161 -22.94 2.84 12.76
C GLY A 161 -21.48 3.20 13.03
N PHE A 162 -20.58 3.08 12.04
CA PHE A 162 -19.22 3.60 12.19
C PHE A 162 -19.25 5.14 12.24
N PRO A 163 -18.43 5.78 13.08
CA PRO A 163 -18.18 7.21 12.96
C PRO A 163 -17.69 7.55 11.56
N ALA A 164 -18.17 8.65 10.97
CA ALA A 164 -17.87 9.02 9.58
C ALA A 164 -16.36 9.02 9.25
N ALA A 165 -15.54 9.58 10.15
CA ALA A 165 -14.09 9.59 9.99
C ALA A 165 -13.42 8.20 10.06
N LEU A 166 -14.06 7.20 10.68
CA LEU A 166 -13.57 5.81 10.67
C LEU A 166 -14.02 5.09 9.40
N ALA A 167 -15.27 5.29 8.97
CA ALA A 167 -15.77 4.76 7.70
C ALA A 167 -14.92 5.26 6.51
N GLU A 168 -14.65 6.55 6.46
CA GLU A 168 -13.77 7.17 5.46
C GLU A 168 -12.36 6.56 5.52
N GLN A 169 -11.76 6.49 6.71
CA GLN A 169 -10.43 5.90 6.86
C GLN A 169 -10.38 4.46 6.37
N THR A 170 -11.38 3.64 6.70
CA THR A 170 -11.47 2.24 6.25
C THR A 170 -11.54 2.15 4.73
N ALA A 171 -12.39 2.94 4.08
CA ALA A 171 -12.54 2.95 2.62
C ALA A 171 -11.30 3.51 1.90
N MET A 172 -10.51 4.35 2.56
CA MET A 172 -9.25 4.86 2.02
C MET A 172 -8.09 3.86 2.07
N LEU A 173 -8.12 2.81 2.91
CA LEU A 173 -6.95 1.95 3.16
C LEU A 173 -6.37 1.33 1.88
N ASP A 174 -7.22 0.83 0.98
CA ASP A 174 -6.78 0.20 -0.27
C ASP A 174 -6.12 1.22 -1.23
N ARG A 175 -6.43 2.51 -1.09
CA ARG A 175 -5.84 3.61 -1.88
C ARG A 175 -4.53 4.13 -1.28
N LEU A 176 -4.20 3.77 -0.04
CA LEU A 176 -3.00 4.23 0.64
C LEU A 176 -1.76 3.38 0.31
N PHE A 177 -1.91 2.11 -0.08
CA PHE A 177 -0.76 1.28 -0.45
C PHE A 177 0.07 1.89 -1.59
N PRO A 178 -0.52 2.32 -2.73
CA PRO A 178 0.22 2.98 -3.82
C PRO A 178 0.98 4.23 -3.40
N ALA A 179 0.56 4.89 -2.31
CA ALA A 179 1.21 6.12 -1.85
C ALA A 179 2.62 5.87 -1.28
N LEU A 180 2.96 4.63 -0.90
CA LEU A 180 4.33 4.29 -0.45
C LEU A 180 5.35 4.57 -1.55
N ASP A 181 5.07 4.13 -2.77
CA ASP A 181 5.95 4.36 -3.92
C ASP A 181 6.05 5.83 -4.31
N VAL A 182 4.96 6.57 -4.19
CA VAL A 182 4.94 8.03 -4.41
C VAL A 182 5.90 8.72 -3.45
N VAL A 183 5.85 8.37 -2.17
CA VAL A 183 6.71 8.96 -1.13
C VAL A 183 8.17 8.54 -1.34
N GLU A 184 8.42 7.26 -1.66
CA GLU A 184 9.77 6.76 -1.92
C GLU A 184 10.39 7.43 -3.15
N THR A 185 9.63 7.56 -4.23
CA THR A 185 10.03 8.24 -5.46
C THR A 185 10.34 9.71 -5.20
N ALA A 186 9.48 10.40 -4.44
CA ALA A 186 9.69 11.80 -4.05
C ALA A 186 10.98 11.97 -3.23
N ALA A 187 11.23 11.08 -2.26
CA ALA A 187 12.44 11.10 -1.45
C ALA A 187 13.70 10.85 -2.29
N ARG A 188 13.70 9.82 -3.14
CA ARG A 188 14.82 9.47 -4.03
C ARG A 188 15.17 10.62 -4.99
N ARG A 189 14.14 11.24 -5.60
CA ARG A 189 14.32 12.36 -6.54
C ARG A 189 14.46 13.73 -5.86
N ARG A 190 14.36 13.81 -4.53
CA ARG A 190 14.32 15.07 -3.77
C ARG A 190 13.31 16.06 -4.36
N THR A 191 12.14 15.55 -4.70
CA THR A 191 11.07 16.30 -5.37
C THR A 191 9.85 16.35 -4.46
N ASP A 192 9.02 17.38 -4.60
CA ASP A 192 7.79 17.51 -3.83
C ASP A 192 6.85 16.30 -4.02
N VAL A 193 6.38 15.75 -2.90
CA VAL A 193 5.54 14.54 -2.89
C VAL A 193 4.19 14.77 -3.57
N THR A 194 3.62 15.97 -3.49
CA THR A 194 2.33 16.27 -4.14
C THR A 194 2.47 16.35 -5.66
N ARG A 195 3.65 16.72 -6.16
CA ARG A 195 3.97 16.69 -7.59
C ARG A 195 4.10 15.25 -8.10
N VAL A 196 4.81 14.39 -7.36
CA VAL A 196 4.92 12.96 -7.70
C VAL A 196 3.54 12.30 -7.64
N ALA A 197 2.74 12.60 -6.63
CA ALA A 197 1.36 12.09 -6.49
C ALA A 197 0.51 12.48 -7.71
N ARG A 198 0.55 13.74 -8.15
CA ARG A 198 -0.19 14.19 -9.35
C ARG A 198 0.18 13.42 -10.61
N VAL A 199 1.48 13.12 -10.80
CA VAL A 199 1.93 12.31 -11.94
C VAL A 199 1.47 10.85 -11.79
N PHE A 200 1.64 10.26 -10.61
CA PHE A 200 1.26 8.89 -10.32
C PHE A 200 -0.25 8.64 -10.51
N PHE A 201 -1.10 9.43 -9.87
CA PHE A 201 -2.54 9.26 -10.00
C PHE A 201 -3.06 9.70 -11.37
N GLY A 202 -2.46 10.73 -11.97
CA GLY A 202 -2.79 11.16 -13.33
C GLY A 202 -2.49 10.10 -14.39
N LEU A 203 -1.36 9.40 -14.28
CA LEU A 203 -1.05 8.26 -15.15
C LEU A 203 -2.00 7.09 -14.92
N ALA A 204 -2.29 6.77 -13.65
CA ALA A 204 -3.21 5.70 -13.32
C ALA A 204 -4.62 5.92 -13.90
N ASP A 205 -5.10 7.16 -13.87
CA ASP A 205 -6.36 7.58 -14.48
C ASP A 205 -6.32 7.47 -16.01
N ARG A 206 -5.35 8.13 -16.65
CA ARG A 206 -5.25 8.22 -18.12
C ARG A 206 -4.98 6.88 -18.81
N LEU A 207 -4.35 5.94 -18.12
CA LEU A 207 -4.06 4.60 -18.62
C LEU A 207 -5.01 3.53 -18.03
N GLU A 208 -6.03 3.94 -17.28
CA GLU A 208 -7.03 3.06 -16.66
C GLU A 208 -6.43 1.92 -15.82
N LEU A 209 -5.32 2.20 -15.13
CA LEU A 209 -4.59 1.20 -14.34
C LEU A 209 -5.38 0.68 -13.14
N ALA A 210 -6.40 1.42 -12.69
CA ALA A 210 -7.32 0.96 -11.66
C ALA A 210 -8.08 -0.31 -12.12
N TRP A 211 -8.50 -0.35 -13.39
CA TRP A 211 -9.16 -1.53 -13.95
C TRP A 211 -8.21 -2.73 -13.98
N LEU A 212 -6.98 -2.58 -14.47
CA LEU A 212 -5.98 -3.65 -14.48
C LEU A 212 -5.71 -4.21 -13.08
N ARG A 213 -5.56 -3.33 -12.07
CA ARG A 213 -5.37 -3.75 -10.67
C ARG A 213 -6.55 -4.60 -10.16
N ARG A 214 -7.79 -4.18 -10.46
CA ARG A 214 -8.99 -4.94 -10.08
C ARG A 214 -9.02 -6.32 -10.73
N GLN A 215 -8.64 -6.43 -12.00
CA GLN A 215 -8.56 -7.72 -12.70
C GLN A 215 -7.51 -8.64 -12.07
N VAL A 216 -6.31 -8.10 -11.76
CA VAL A 216 -5.25 -8.88 -11.09
C VAL A 216 -5.72 -9.38 -9.71
N GLU A 217 -6.35 -8.54 -8.90
CA GLU A 217 -6.86 -8.96 -7.59
C GLU A 217 -8.03 -9.95 -7.70
N GLY A 218 -8.83 -9.86 -8.77
CA GLY A 218 -9.96 -10.76 -9.07
C GLY A 218 -9.57 -12.15 -9.57
N LEU A 219 -8.30 -12.38 -9.92
CA LEU A 219 -7.82 -13.69 -10.39
C LEU A 219 -8.10 -14.80 -9.38
N VAL A 220 -8.66 -15.91 -9.86
CA VAL A 220 -8.97 -17.11 -9.05
C VAL A 220 -7.68 -17.77 -8.55
N VAL A 221 -7.65 -18.10 -7.26
CA VAL A 221 -6.50 -18.73 -6.60
C VAL A 221 -6.89 -20.12 -6.11
N ILE A 222 -6.41 -21.16 -6.81
CA ILE A 222 -6.71 -22.57 -6.52
C ILE A 222 -5.58 -23.22 -5.69
N GLY A 223 -4.40 -22.60 -5.63
CA GLY A 223 -3.27 -23.13 -4.87
C GLY A 223 -2.14 -22.14 -4.67
N ARG A 224 -1.04 -22.62 -4.07
CA ARG A 224 0.13 -21.80 -3.72
C ARG A 224 0.72 -21.06 -4.92
N TRP A 225 0.89 -21.75 -6.06
CA TRP A 225 1.50 -21.14 -7.25
C TRP A 225 0.62 -20.04 -7.86
N HIS A 226 -0.70 -20.19 -7.87
CA HIS A 226 -1.60 -19.10 -8.29
C HIS A 226 -1.48 -17.89 -7.34
N ALA A 227 -1.39 -18.13 -6.03
CA ALA A 227 -1.20 -17.05 -5.06
C ALA A 227 0.12 -16.28 -5.31
N LEU A 228 1.20 -17.00 -5.59
CA LEU A 228 2.50 -16.42 -5.95
C LEU A 228 2.43 -15.68 -7.29
N SER A 229 1.82 -16.26 -8.33
CA SER A 229 1.66 -15.61 -9.63
C SER A 229 0.83 -14.34 -9.54
N ARG A 230 -0.25 -14.32 -8.76
CA ARG A 230 -1.07 -13.12 -8.55
C ARG A 230 -0.29 -12.03 -7.82
N ALA A 231 0.47 -12.42 -6.79
CA ALA A 231 1.35 -11.49 -6.09
C ALA A 231 2.43 -10.91 -7.02
N GLY A 232 3.07 -11.76 -7.83
CA GLY A 232 4.08 -11.34 -8.81
C GLY A 232 3.51 -10.39 -9.87
N LEU A 233 2.34 -10.70 -10.45
CA LEU A 233 1.66 -9.83 -11.41
C LEU A 233 1.33 -8.47 -10.80
N ARG A 234 0.86 -8.45 -9.56
CA ARG A 234 0.59 -7.20 -8.84
C ARG A 234 1.87 -6.40 -8.65
N ASP A 235 2.93 -7.02 -8.13
CA ASP A 235 4.20 -6.36 -7.87
C ASP A 235 4.79 -5.80 -9.17
N GLU A 236 4.71 -6.55 -10.28
CA GLU A 236 5.14 -6.10 -11.60
C GLU A 236 4.31 -4.91 -12.10
N LEU A 237 2.97 -4.96 -11.97
CA LEU A 237 2.11 -3.84 -12.34
C LEU A 237 2.46 -2.55 -11.57
N PHE A 238 2.74 -2.66 -10.27
CA PHE A 238 3.21 -1.52 -9.48
C PHE A 238 4.59 -1.03 -9.93
N SER A 239 5.54 -1.95 -10.14
CA SER A 239 6.88 -1.63 -10.64
C SER A 239 6.84 -0.88 -11.97
N GLN A 240 6.04 -1.35 -12.93
CA GLN A 240 5.90 -0.71 -14.24
C GLN A 240 5.22 0.66 -14.14
N HIS A 241 4.21 0.81 -13.28
CA HIS A 241 3.61 2.11 -13.03
C HIS A 241 4.63 3.11 -12.47
N ASN A 242 5.48 2.70 -11.52
CA ASN A 242 6.53 3.56 -10.97
C ASN A 242 7.59 3.94 -12.00
N ARG A 243 7.96 3.00 -12.88
CA ARG A 243 8.88 3.29 -14.00
C ARG A 243 8.30 4.34 -14.94
N LEU A 244 7.01 4.28 -15.24
CA LEU A 244 6.34 5.31 -16.04
C LEU A 244 6.33 6.67 -15.33
N VAL A 245 6.05 6.71 -14.03
CA VAL A 245 6.12 7.95 -13.23
C VAL A 245 7.52 8.55 -13.29
N GLU A 246 8.56 7.73 -13.12
CA GLU A 246 9.96 8.14 -13.24
C GLU A 246 10.28 8.70 -14.65
N CYS A 247 9.77 8.06 -15.70
CA CYS A 247 9.90 8.52 -17.08
C CYS A 247 9.25 9.89 -17.30
N VAL A 248 7.99 10.05 -16.90
CA VAL A 248 7.25 11.33 -17.00
C VAL A 248 7.96 12.43 -16.23
N LEU A 249 8.40 12.16 -15.00
CA LEU A 249 9.12 13.13 -14.17
C LEU A 249 10.46 13.55 -14.79
N ARG A 250 11.11 12.65 -15.56
CA ARG A 250 12.38 12.92 -16.24
C ARG A 250 12.19 13.73 -17.52
N SER A 251 11.25 13.38 -18.40
CA SER A 251 11.07 14.06 -19.70
C SER A 251 10.19 15.30 -19.62
N ALA A 252 9.07 15.21 -18.90
CA ALA A 252 8.03 16.23 -18.88
C ALA A 252 7.84 16.86 -17.49
N GLY A 253 8.64 16.47 -16.49
CA GLY A 253 8.43 16.83 -15.10
C GLY A 253 8.25 18.32 -14.87
N ARG A 254 8.97 19.18 -15.61
CA ARG A 254 8.94 20.67 -15.51
C ARG A 254 7.73 21.34 -16.19
N LYS A 255 6.96 20.62 -17.00
CA LYS A 255 5.79 21.16 -17.71
C LYS A 255 4.62 21.40 -16.74
N ARG A 256 3.66 22.24 -17.14
CA ARG A 256 2.45 22.53 -16.34
C ARG A 256 1.58 21.28 -16.16
N ASP A 257 1.47 20.48 -17.21
CA ASP A 257 0.86 19.15 -17.20
C ASP A 257 1.90 18.12 -17.69
N PRO A 258 2.69 17.52 -16.77
CA PRO A 258 3.69 16.52 -17.13
C PRO A 258 3.08 15.28 -17.79
N VAL A 259 1.91 14.84 -17.34
CA VAL A 259 1.27 13.61 -17.82
C VAL A 259 0.76 13.80 -19.24
N GLY A 260 -0.05 14.84 -19.49
CA GLY A 260 -0.57 15.12 -20.82
C GLY A 260 0.53 15.35 -21.85
N ALA A 261 1.60 16.04 -21.45
CA ALA A 261 2.73 16.27 -22.35
C ALA A 261 3.51 14.99 -22.69
N TRP A 262 3.68 14.08 -21.74
CA TRP A 262 4.32 12.78 -22.01
C TRP A 262 3.42 11.88 -22.87
N LEU A 263 2.11 11.88 -22.63
CA LEU A 263 1.15 11.12 -23.44
C LEU A 263 1.16 11.58 -24.90
N ALA A 264 1.23 12.90 -25.15
CA ALA A 264 1.33 13.45 -26.50
C ALA A 264 2.63 13.06 -27.22
N GLU A 265 3.75 12.98 -26.50
CA GLU A 265 5.03 12.53 -27.06
C GLU A 265 5.05 11.01 -27.37
N ASN A 266 4.23 10.21 -26.69
CA ASN A 266 4.18 8.74 -26.81
C ASN A 266 2.83 8.26 -27.37
N GLU A 267 2.17 9.11 -28.17
CA GLU A 267 0.78 8.91 -28.58
C GLU A 267 0.56 7.56 -29.30
N ALA A 268 1.50 7.15 -30.15
CA ALA A 268 1.41 5.90 -30.89
C ALA A 268 1.36 4.68 -29.96
N GLN A 269 2.31 4.58 -29.02
CA GLN A 269 2.38 3.46 -28.10
C GLN A 269 1.23 3.48 -27.09
N VAL A 270 0.82 4.66 -26.61
CA VAL A 270 -0.33 4.82 -25.72
C VAL A 270 -1.61 4.34 -26.42
N ARG A 271 -1.83 4.73 -27.69
CA ARG A 271 -3.00 4.27 -28.47
C ARG A 271 -3.04 2.76 -28.61
N GLU A 272 -1.90 2.11 -28.84
CA GLU A 272 -1.84 0.64 -28.93
C GLU A 272 -2.17 -0.03 -27.58
N LEU A 273 -1.63 0.48 -26.46
CA LEU A 273 -2.01 -0.01 -25.14
C LEU A 273 -3.52 0.18 -24.89
N THR A 274 -4.06 1.37 -25.15
CA THR A 274 -5.49 1.65 -24.96
C THR A 274 -6.36 0.72 -25.79
N LYS A 275 -6.05 0.49 -27.07
CA LYS A 275 -6.77 -0.47 -27.92
C LYS A 275 -6.75 -1.87 -27.33
N MET A 276 -5.58 -2.34 -26.87
CA MET A 276 -5.46 -3.65 -26.25
C MET A 276 -6.32 -3.75 -24.99
N LEU A 277 -6.28 -2.75 -24.11
CA LEU A 277 -7.09 -2.72 -22.89
C LEU A 277 -8.60 -2.68 -23.18
N THR A 278 -9.02 -1.93 -24.20
CA THR A 278 -10.42 -1.92 -24.65
C THR A 278 -10.85 -3.30 -25.14
N ASN A 279 -10.06 -3.93 -26.02
CA ASN A 279 -10.35 -5.29 -26.50
C ASN A 279 -10.45 -6.28 -25.34
N MET A 280 -9.58 -6.18 -24.33
CA MET A 280 -9.67 -7.04 -23.15
C MET A 280 -10.98 -6.83 -22.40
N LYS A 281 -11.40 -5.58 -22.15
CA LYS A 281 -12.68 -5.27 -21.47
C LYS A 281 -13.89 -5.88 -22.17
N ASP A 282 -13.86 -5.93 -23.50
CA ASP A 282 -14.96 -6.45 -24.31
C ASP A 282 -15.08 -8.00 -24.25
N HIS A 283 -13.99 -8.72 -23.95
CA HIS A 283 -13.94 -10.20 -23.99
C HIS A 283 -14.14 -10.87 -22.62
N GLY A 284 -14.39 -10.09 -21.55
CA GLY A 284 -14.95 -10.54 -20.27
C GLY A 284 -14.02 -11.30 -19.32
N GLU A 285 -13.52 -12.48 -19.71
CA GLU A 285 -12.72 -13.32 -18.82
C GLU A 285 -11.22 -13.05 -18.94
N MET A 286 -10.61 -12.64 -17.83
CA MET A 286 -9.17 -12.38 -17.72
C MET A 286 -8.49 -13.53 -16.98
N ASP A 287 -7.53 -14.18 -17.63
CA ASP A 287 -6.66 -15.17 -17.00
C ASP A 287 -5.26 -14.60 -16.70
N TYR A 288 -4.42 -15.40 -16.05
CA TYR A 288 -3.05 -15.00 -15.69
C TYR A 288 -2.20 -14.62 -16.91
N ALA A 289 -2.38 -15.32 -18.03
CA ALA A 289 -1.59 -15.08 -19.24
C ALA A 289 -1.98 -13.73 -19.88
N THR A 290 -3.28 -13.47 -20.00
CA THR A 290 -3.85 -12.25 -20.57
C THR A 290 -3.42 -11.02 -19.77
N LEU A 291 -3.50 -11.08 -18.43
CA LEU A 291 -3.05 -9.97 -17.59
C LEU A 291 -1.52 -9.80 -17.59
N SER A 292 -0.75 -10.89 -17.70
CA SER A 292 0.70 -10.81 -17.86
C SER A 292 1.11 -10.05 -19.12
N VAL A 293 0.41 -10.30 -20.24
CA VAL A 293 0.61 -9.57 -21.50
C VAL A 293 0.31 -8.08 -21.31
N ALA A 294 -0.80 -7.73 -20.65
CA ALA A 294 -1.16 -6.34 -20.40
C ALA A 294 -0.14 -5.60 -19.52
N VAL A 295 0.32 -6.24 -18.44
CA VAL A 295 1.35 -5.70 -17.55
C VAL A 295 2.68 -5.52 -18.28
N ARG A 296 3.05 -6.46 -19.15
CA ARG A 296 4.27 -6.35 -19.96
C ARG A 296 4.19 -5.21 -20.98
N ALA A 297 3.08 -5.06 -21.68
CA ALA A 297 2.87 -3.95 -22.62
C ALA A 297 2.95 -2.58 -21.92
N LEU A 298 2.43 -2.49 -20.68
CA LEU A 298 2.61 -1.30 -19.85
C LEU A 298 4.09 -1.03 -19.57
N GLY A 299 4.90 -2.07 -19.35
CA GLY A 299 6.34 -1.93 -19.17
C GLY A 299 7.08 -1.49 -20.43
N GLU A 300 6.61 -1.89 -21.61
CA GLU A 300 7.18 -1.47 -22.90
C GLU A 300 6.99 0.03 -23.16
N LEU A 301 5.95 0.67 -22.61
CA LEU A 301 5.81 2.14 -22.61
C LEU A 301 6.88 2.86 -21.81
N GLY A 302 7.42 2.23 -20.75
CA GLY A 302 8.45 2.79 -19.90
C GLY A 302 9.86 2.50 -20.38
N ALA A 303 10.02 1.63 -21.37
CA ALA A 303 11.31 1.36 -22.00
C ALA A 303 11.67 2.53 -22.92
N GLU A 304 12.87 3.09 -22.76
CA GLU A 304 13.39 4.03 -23.75
C GLU A 304 13.40 3.36 -25.13
N PRO A 305 13.05 4.08 -26.22
CA PRO A 305 13.16 3.52 -27.56
C PRO A 305 14.59 3.01 -27.74
N ARG A 306 14.73 1.72 -28.05
CA ARG A 306 16.03 1.17 -28.41
C ARG A 306 16.55 1.97 -29.62
N PRO A 307 17.79 2.47 -29.58
CA PRO A 307 18.38 3.21 -30.68
C PRO A 307 18.43 2.38 -31.97
#